data_AF-A0A7Z9YBU9-F1
#
_entry.id   AF-A0A7Z9YBU9-F1
#
_cell.length_a   1.000
_cell.length_b   1.000
_cell.length_c   1.000
_cell.angle_alpha   90.00
_cell.angle_beta   90.00
_cell.angle_gamma   90.00
#
_symmetry.space_group_name_H-M   'P 1'
#
loop_
_entity.id
_entity.type
_entity.pdbx_description
1 polymer ?
#
loop_
_entity_poly.entity_id
_entity_poly.type
_entity_poly.pdbx_seq_one_letter_code
_entity_poly.pdbx_strand_id
1 'polypeptide(L)' 'GGCEDPRLTLIGDHIYMTYTAYGEIPQLALAKIKLEDFLRGVREFNSHREWMGLWTKNGPIFHLLEDKDGILFPE' A
#
# COMPACT_ATOMS: atom_id res chain seq x y z
N GLY A 1 -3.15 -6.78 10.46
CA GLY A 1 -2.43 -7.60 9.47
C GLY A 1 -1.12 -6.95 9.12
N GLY A 2 -0.14 -7.76 8.70
CA GLY A 2 1.14 -7.29 8.16
C GLY A 2 1.04 -6.89 6.69
N CYS A 3 2.18 -6.51 6.11
CA CYS A 3 2.36 -6.27 4.69
C CYS A 3 3.43 -7.24 4.16
N GLU A 4 3.08 -8.07 3.19
CA GLU A 4 3.99 -8.99 2.50
C GLU A 4 4.01 -8.64 1.01
N ASP A 5 5.21 -8.73 0.41
CA ASP A 5 5.49 -8.46 -1.01
C ASP A 5 4.84 -7.19 -1.61
N PRO A 6 5.13 -5.98 -1.07
CA PRO A 6 4.54 -4.75 -1.60
C PRO A 6 4.98 -4.49 -3.04
N ARG A 7 4.02 -4.15 -3.92
CA ARG A 7 4.27 -3.70 -5.29
C ARG A 7 3.70 -2.30 -5.47
N LEU A 8 4.50 -1.40 -6.07
CA LEU A 8 4.16 0.01 -6.19
C LEU A 8 3.85 0.38 -7.64
N THR A 9 2.79 1.14 -7.84
CA THR A 9 2.43 1.78 -9.11
C THR A 9 2.12 3.24 -8.88
N LEU A 10 2.73 4.13 -9.66
CA LEU A 10 2.41 5.55 -9.66
C LEU A 10 1.26 5.81 -10.64
N ILE A 11 0.15 6.36 -10.14
CA ILE A 11 -1.01 6.76 -10.95
C ILE A 11 -1.41 8.18 -10.54
N GLY A 12 -1.31 9.12 -11.48
CA GLY A 12 -1.50 10.54 -11.18
C GLY A 12 -0.46 11.04 -10.16
N ASP A 13 -0.96 11.64 -9.08
CA ASP A 13 -0.16 12.18 -7.97
C ASP A 13 -0.02 11.21 -6.77
N HIS A 14 -0.49 9.96 -6.92
CA HIS A 14 -0.46 8.96 -5.85
C HIS A 14 0.37 7.73 -6.21
N ILE A 15 1.17 7.29 -5.24
CA ILE A 15 1.75 5.96 -5.22
C ILE A 15 0.70 5.01 -4.63
N TYR A 16 0.30 4.02 -5.40
CA TYR A 16 -0.54 2.92 -4.98
C TYR A 16 0.32 1.71 -4.65
N MET A 17 0.03 1.05 -3.53
CA MET A 17 0.68 -0.16 -3.09
C MET A 17 -0.33 -1.30 -3.08
N THR A 18 -0.14 -2.30 -3.93
CA THR A 18 -0.76 -3.61 -3.74
C THR A 18 0.14 -4.46 -2.85
N TYR A 19 -0.44 -5.20 -1.92
CA TYR A 19 0.31 -6.06 -1.00
C TYR A 19 -0.55 -7.21 -0.49
N THR A 20 0.09 -8.29 -0.04
CA THR A 20 -0.60 -9.39 0.64
C THR A 20 -0.82 -8.99 2.10
N ALA A 21 -2.07 -8.76 2.47
CA ALA A 21 -2.48 -8.54 3.85
C ALA A 21 -2.68 -9.89 4.55
N TYR A 22 -1.82 -10.20 5.51
CA TYR A 22 -1.92 -11.44 6.27
C TYR A 22 -2.91 -11.33 7.44
N GLY A 23 -3.92 -12.20 7.44
CA GLY A 23 -4.95 -12.38 8.47
C GLY A 23 -5.26 -13.88 8.64
N GLU A 24 -6.53 -14.25 8.85
CA GLU A 24 -6.94 -15.67 8.78
C GLU A 24 -6.87 -16.21 7.34
N ILE A 25 -7.18 -15.35 6.36
CA ILE A 25 -7.06 -15.61 4.92
C ILE A 25 -6.07 -14.58 4.37
N PRO A 26 -5.05 -14.99 3.59
CA PRO A 26 -4.17 -14.04 2.92
C PRO A 26 -4.91 -13.39 1.75
N GLN A 27 -4.96 -12.05 1.73
CA GLN A 27 -5.75 -11.31 0.75
C GLN A 27 -4.95 -10.17 0.12
N LEU A 28 -5.21 -9.92 -1.16
CA LEU A 28 -4.74 -8.73 -1.84
C LEU A 28 -5.38 -7.49 -1.24
N ALA A 29 -4.55 -6.56 -0.78
CA ALA A 29 -4.96 -5.29 -0.20
C ALA A 29 -4.32 -4.12 -0.94
N LEU A 30 -4.94 -2.95 -0.80
CA LEU A 30 -4.47 -1.69 -1.36
C LEU A 30 -4.18 -0.67 -0.25
N ALA A 31 -3.11 0.08 -0.44
CA ALA A 31 -2.87 1.33 0.26
C ALA A 31 -2.38 2.39 -0.74
N LYS A 32 -2.47 3.66 -0.37
CA LYS A 32 -1.94 4.77 -1.18
C LYS A 32 -1.35 5.89 -0.34
N ILE A 33 -0.41 6.60 -0.93
CA ILE A 33 0.20 7.82 -0.39
C ILE A 33 0.41 8.80 -1.55
N LYS A 34 0.34 10.10 -1.29
CA LYS A 34 0.72 11.08 -2.31
C LYS A 34 2.22 10.99 -2.60
N LEU A 35 2.60 11.22 -3.85
CA LEU A 35 4.01 11.24 -4.27
C LEU A 35 4.81 12.30 -3.50
N GLU A 36 4.24 13.50 -3.33
CA GLU A 36 4.88 14.59 -2.58
C GLU A 36 5.19 14.20 -1.12
N ASP A 37 4.23 13.53 -0.47
CA ASP A 37 4.31 13.08 0.91
C ASP A 37 5.34 11.98 1.08
N PHE A 38 5.37 11.03 0.15
CA PHE A 38 6.36 9.97 0.14
C PHE A 38 7.77 10.53 -0.01
N LEU A 39 7.98 11.43 -0.98
CA LEU A 39 9.29 12.06 -1.21
C LEU A 39 9.73 12.93 -0.02
N ARG A 40 8.80 13.64 0.63
CA ARG A 40 9.07 14.35 1.90
C ARG A 40 9.50 13.38 2.99
N GLY A 41 8.77 12.29 3.16
CA GLY A 41 9.08 11.27 4.16
C GLY A 41 10.47 10.68 4.00
N VAL A 42 10.90 10.39 2.77
CA VAL A 42 12.26 9.85 2.48
C VAL A 42 13.36 10.79 2.98
N ARG A 43 13.13 12.11 2.94
CA ARG A 43 14.12 13.12 3.34
C ARG A 43 14.07 13.45 4.83
N GLU A 44 12.88 13.47 5.41
CA GLU A 44 12.63 14.14 6.69
C GLU A 44 12.22 13.19 7.82
N PHE A 45 11.60 12.04 7.52
CA PHE A 45 11.01 11.20 8.57
C PHE A 45 12.05 10.32 9.24
N ASN A 46 11.97 10.27 10.56
CA ASN A 46 12.86 9.49 11.40
C ASN A 46 12.13 8.44 12.24
N SER A 47 10.81 8.32 12.07
CA SER A 47 9.99 7.38 12.81
C SER A 47 8.92 6.72 11.96
N HIS A 48 8.58 5.48 12.32
CA HIS A 48 7.47 4.74 11.71
C HIS A 48 6.13 5.46 11.85
N ARG A 49 5.93 6.23 12.95
CA ARG A 49 4.68 6.94 13.23
C ARG A 49 4.40 8.05 12.21
N GLU A 50 5.44 8.76 11.76
CA GLU A 50 5.31 9.80 10.73
C GLU A 50 4.83 9.19 9.40
N TRP A 51 5.43 8.06 9.01
CA TRP A 51 4.99 7.31 7.82
C TRP A 51 3.54 6.85 7.93
N MET A 52 3.18 6.24 9.05
CA MET A 52 1.85 5.68 9.27
C MET A 52 0.72 6.72 9.22
N GLY A 53 1.01 7.99 9.47
CA GLY A 53 0.03 9.07 9.41
C GLY A 53 -0.37 9.48 7.99
N LEU A 54 0.40 9.11 6.97
CA LEU A 54 0.19 9.56 5.58
C LEU A 54 -0.34 8.47 4.64
N TRP A 55 -0.14 7.20 4.98
CA TRP A 55 -0.70 6.11 4.21
C TRP A 55 -2.21 6.00 4.44
N THR A 56 -2.98 6.12 3.37
CA THR A 56 -4.38 5.68 3.34
C THR A 56 -4.41 4.18 3.12
N LYS A 57 -4.89 3.41 4.10
CA LYS A 57 -5.05 1.96 3.98
C LYS A 57 -6.46 1.63 3.52
N ASN A 58 -6.62 1.26 2.26
CA ASN A 58 -7.91 0.88 1.70
C ASN A 58 -8.35 -0.52 2.17
N GLY A 59 -7.40 -1.39 2.50
CA GLY A 59 -7.69 -2.76 2.95
C GLY A 59 -7.88 -3.73 1.78
N PRO A 60 -8.49 -4.91 2.03
CA PRO A 60 -8.73 -5.91 0.98
C PRO A 60 -9.55 -5.35 -0.19
N ILE A 61 -9.11 -5.59 -1.41
CA ILE A 61 -9.79 -5.11 -2.63
C ILE A 61 -10.93 -6.06 -3.04
N PHE A 62 -10.80 -7.34 -2.69
CA PHE A 62 -11.81 -8.37 -2.91
C PHE A 62 -12.19 -9.04 -1.58
N HIS A 63 -13.48 -9.22 -1.34
CA HIS A 63 -13.98 -9.86 -0.13
C HIS A 63 -13.86 -11.38 -0.22
N LEU A 64 -13.25 -12.01 0.80
CA LEU A 64 -13.14 -13.47 0.96
C LEU A 64 -12.44 -14.21 -0.18
N LEU A 65 -11.64 -13.49 -0.98
CA LEU A 65 -10.81 -14.09 -2.01
C LEU A 65 -9.39 -14.27 -1.46
N GLU A 66 -8.90 -15.52 -1.49
CA GLU A 66 -7.49 -15.81 -1.30
C GLU A 66 -6.73 -15.39 -2.56
N ASP A 67 -5.91 -14.34 -2.44
CA ASP A 67 -5.14 -13.79 -3.55
C ASP A 67 -3.87 -13.11 -3.00
N LYS A 68 -2.77 -13.30 -3.72
CA LYS A 68 -1.44 -12.81 -3.35
C LYS A 68 -0.73 -12.10 -4.50
N ASP A 69 -1.20 -12.22 -5.74
CA ASP A 69 -0.40 -11.92 -6.95
C ASP A 69 -0.92 -10.72 -7.73
N GLY A 70 -1.79 -9.91 -7.11
CA GLY A 70 -2.29 -8.68 -7.71
C GLY A 70 -1.20 -7.64 -7.97
N ILE A 71 -1.23 -7.10 -9.19
CA ILE A 71 -0.45 -5.96 -9.66
C ILE A 71 -1.41 -4.92 -10.23
N LEU A 72 -1.10 -3.65 -10.00
CA LEU A 72 -1.85 -2.54 -10.56
C LEU A 72 -1.11 -1.97 -11.77
N PHE A 73 -1.76 -1.91 -12.92
CA PHE A 73 -1.23 -1.22 -14.09
C PHE A 73 -1.81 0.20 -14.16
N PRO A 74 -1.04 1.19 -14.63
CA PRO A 74 -1.51 2.55 -14.82
C PRO A 74 -2.45 2.71 -16.02
N GLU A 75 -2.55 1.68 -16.88
CA GLU A 75 -3.38 1.58 -18.10
C GLU A 75 -4.12 0.24 -18.13
#